data_AF-A0A7W0GUS2-F1
#
_entry.id   AF-A0A7W0GUS2-F1
#
_cell.length_a   1.000
_cell.length_b   1.000
_cell.length_c   1.000
_cell.angle_alpha   90.00
_cell.angle_beta   90.00
_cell.angle_gamma   90.00
#
_symmetry.space_group_name_H-M   'P 1'
#
loop_
_entity.id
_entity.type
_entity.pdbx_description
1 polymer ?
#
loop_
_entity_poly.entity_id
_entity_poly.type
_entity_poly.pdbx_seq_one_letter_code
_entity_poly.pdbx_strand_id
1 'polypeptide(L)'
;MTGPWTGERSARGTGDGPIAAAFTAISDILDRQLEVLSLSLRSLTPGRDSVGQVFLQAKIDGKSLSGHGASTDIVEASARALVHALNKARHADRLESSELNSVYLWGV
;
A
#
# COMPACT_ATOMS: atom_id res chain seq x y z
N MET A 1 0.35 -9.57 -14.00
CA MET A 1 1.72 -9.11 -13.70
C MET A 1 2.23 -8.31 -14.90
N THR A 2 1.69 -7.12 -15.13
CA THR A 2 2.02 -6.29 -16.31
C THR A 2 2.00 -4.82 -15.91
N GLY A 3 3.11 -4.40 -15.29
CA GLY A 3 3.56 -3.01 -15.28
C GLY A 3 4.85 -2.93 -16.12
N PRO A 4 5.43 -1.73 -16.34
CA PRO A 4 6.61 -1.53 -17.20
C PRO A 4 7.90 -2.20 -16.70
N TRP A 5 7.83 -2.99 -15.63
CA TRP A 5 8.96 -3.57 -14.93
C TRP A 5 9.06 -5.06 -15.28
N THR A 6 10.10 -5.42 -16.05
CA THR A 6 10.48 -6.80 -16.34
C THR A 6 11.69 -7.17 -15.47
N GLY A 7 11.44 -7.52 -14.20
CA GLY A 7 12.50 -7.97 -13.29
C GLY A 7 12.23 -7.70 -11.81
N GLU A 8 13.05 -8.29 -10.94
CA GLU A 8 13.09 -7.97 -9.51
C GLU A 8 13.66 -6.55 -9.31
N ARG A 9 13.07 -5.79 -8.39
CA ARG A 9 13.58 -4.47 -7.99
C ARG A 9 13.82 -4.49 -6.49
N SER A 10 14.84 -3.76 -6.06
CA SER A 10 15.12 -3.53 -4.65
C SER A 10 15.21 -2.03 -4.37
N ALA A 11 14.84 -1.65 -3.14
CA ALA A 11 14.95 -0.30 -2.64
C ALA A 11 15.35 -0.33 -1.17
N ARG A 12 15.86 0.79 -0.67
CA ARG A 12 16.18 1.02 0.74
C ARG A 12 15.50 2.31 1.17
N GLY A 13 14.99 2.34 2.39
CA GLY A 13 14.34 3.51 2.96
C GLY A 13 14.87 3.78 4.36
N THR A 14 14.71 5.03 4.79
CA THR A 14 15.06 5.50 6.12
C THR A 14 13.87 6.24 6.73
N GLY A 15 13.78 6.27 8.05
CA GLY A 15 12.73 7.00 8.76
C GLY A 15 12.84 6.79 10.26
N ASP A 16 11.89 7.35 11.01
CA ASP A 16 11.87 7.35 12.48
C ASP A 16 11.52 5.99 13.12
N GLY A 17 11.77 4.90 12.39
CA GLY A 17 11.52 3.54 12.82
C GLY A 17 11.48 2.56 11.65
N PRO A 18 11.42 1.24 11.94
CA PRO A 18 11.44 0.21 10.89
C PRO A 18 10.21 0.26 10.00
N ILE A 19 9.04 0.64 10.53
CA ILE A 19 7.81 0.82 9.75
C ILE A 19 7.96 1.99 8.78
N ALA A 20 8.45 3.14 9.27
CA ALA A 20 8.67 4.32 8.44
C ALA A 20 9.68 4.03 7.32
N ALA A 21 10.82 3.40 7.66
CA ALA A 21 11.83 3.00 6.69
C ALA A 21 11.28 2.02 5.62
N ALA A 22 10.47 1.04 6.04
CA ALA A 22 9.82 0.12 5.11
C ALA A 22 8.82 0.85 4.19
N PHE A 23 8.03 1.78 4.73
CA PHE A 23 7.07 2.55 3.96
C PHE A 23 7.76 3.42 2.92
N THR A 24 8.83 4.13 3.30
CA THR A 24 9.67 4.91 2.38
C THR A 24 10.25 4.02 1.28
N ALA A 25 10.83 2.86 1.61
CA ALA A 25 11.37 1.95 0.61
C ALA A 25 10.31 1.49 -0.41
N ILE A 26 9.09 1.21 0.06
CA ILE A 26 7.97 0.76 -0.77
C ILE A 26 7.38 1.90 -1.61
N SER A 27 7.25 3.12 -1.08
CA SER A 27 6.79 4.27 -1.86
C SER A 27 7.79 4.66 -2.94
N ASP A 28 9.09 4.65 -2.61
CA ASP A 28 10.16 5.07 -3.51
C ASP A 28 10.32 4.10 -4.68
N ILE A 29 10.26 2.79 -4.43
CA ILE A 29 10.36 1.81 -5.51
C ILE A 29 9.17 1.90 -6.48
N LEU A 30 8.01 2.32 -6.00
CA LEU A 30 6.79 2.45 -6.79
C LEU A 30 6.59 3.85 -7.39
N ASP A 31 7.40 4.82 -6.98
CA ASP A 31 7.29 6.24 -7.37
C ASP A 31 5.89 6.81 -7.11
N ARG A 32 5.41 6.63 -5.87
CA ARG A 32 4.04 7.01 -5.45
C ARG A 32 4.09 7.95 -4.25
N GLN A 33 3.25 8.98 -4.25
CA GLN A 33 3.12 9.87 -3.09
C GLN A 33 2.31 9.18 -2.01
N LEU A 34 2.91 9.00 -0.83
CA LEU A 34 2.32 8.33 0.31
C LEU A 34 2.25 9.26 1.52
N GLU A 35 1.04 9.45 2.04
CA GLU A 35 0.80 10.11 3.33
C GLU A 35 0.02 9.15 4.23
N VAL A 36 0.57 8.82 5.39
CA VAL A 36 -0.10 7.94 6.38
C VAL A 36 -1.08 8.77 7.21
N LEU A 37 -2.37 8.45 7.13
CA LEU A 37 -3.42 9.16 7.87
C LEU A 37 -3.66 8.53 9.24
N SER A 38 -3.69 7.19 9.30
CA SER A 38 -3.76 6.46 10.56
C SER A 38 -3.17 5.05 10.44
N LEU A 39 -2.55 4.59 11.52
CA LEU A 39 -2.03 3.23 11.66
C LEU A 39 -2.45 2.69 13.03
N SER A 40 -3.20 1.60 13.04
CA SER A 40 -3.72 0.96 14.25
C SER A 40 -3.32 -0.51 14.30
N LEU A 41 -2.79 -0.93 15.45
CA LEU A 41 -2.32 -2.30 15.67
C LEU A 41 -3.21 -2.98 16.71
N ARG A 42 -3.52 -4.25 16.47
CA ARG A 42 -4.29 -5.09 17.39
C ARG A 42 -3.67 -6.49 17.46
N SER A 43 -3.49 -7.01 18.67
CA SER A 43 -3.14 -8.42 18.84
C SER A 43 -4.40 -9.27 18.68
N LEU A 44 -4.37 -10.25 17.79
CA LEU A 44 -5.51 -11.16 17.59
C LEU A 44 -5.57 -12.27 18.64
N THR A 45 -4.41 -12.68 19.15
CA THR A 45 -4.28 -13.73 20.16
C THR A 45 -3.43 -13.25 21.33
N PRO A 46 -3.60 -13.81 22.53
CA PRO A 46 -2.65 -13.64 23.62
C PRO A 46 -1.43 -14.56 23.42
N GLY A 47 -0.31 -14.19 24.04
CA GLY A 47 0.93 -14.99 24.02
C GLY A 47 2.02 -14.41 23.12
N ARG A 48 3.22 -15.01 23.20
CA ARG A 48 4.42 -14.54 22.48
C ARG A 48 4.33 -14.71 20.96
N ASP A 49 3.52 -15.67 20.52
CA ASP A 49 3.30 -15.99 19.10
C ASP A 49 2.04 -15.28 18.59
N SER A 50 1.69 -14.13 19.18
CA SER A 50 0.48 -13.44 18.78
C SER A 50 0.61 -12.86 17.38
N VAL A 51 -0.46 -13.02 16.60
CA VAL A 51 -0.55 -12.37 15.30
C VAL A 51 -0.97 -10.92 15.51
N GLY A 52 -0.10 -9.99 15.15
CA GLY A 52 -0.38 -8.57 15.09
C GLY A 52 -1.15 -8.23 13.81
N GLN A 53 -2.37 -7.75 13.95
CA GLN A 53 -3.16 -7.20 12.86
C GLN A 53 -2.95 -5.68 12.79
N VAL A 54 -2.66 -5.19 11.58
CA VAL A 54 -2.45 -3.77 11.28
C VAL A 54 -3.57 -3.29 10.37
N PHE A 55 -4.14 -2.15 10.75
CA PHE A 55 -5.09 -1.38 9.96
C PHE A 55 -4.41 -0.07 9.57
N LEU A 56 -4.31 0.19 8.27
CA LEU A 56 -3.71 1.40 7.71
C LEU A 56 -4.80 2.21 7.00
N GLN A 57 -4.82 3.51 7.21
CA GLN A 57 -5.41 4.46 6.27
C GLN A 57 -4.31 5.37 5.76
N ALA A 58 -4.21 5.49 4.45
CA ALA A 58 -3.21 6.30 3.79
C ALA A 58 -3.82 7.04 2.61
N LYS A 59 -3.29 8.22 2.32
CA LYS A 59 -3.57 8.96 1.10
C LYS A 59 -2.46 8.64 0.11
N ILE A 60 -2.83 8.02 -1.01
CA ILE A 60 -1.93 7.60 -2.09
C ILE A 60 -2.30 8.38 -3.33
N ASP A 61 -1.40 9.23 -3.81
CA ASP A 61 -1.62 10.16 -4.94
C ASP A 61 -2.95 10.93 -4.84
N GLY A 62 -3.23 11.44 -3.64
CA GLY A 62 -4.46 12.20 -3.38
C GLY A 62 -5.67 11.35 -2.95
N LYS A 63 -5.64 10.03 -3.11
CA LYS A 63 -6.78 9.12 -2.83
C LYS A 63 -6.66 8.50 -1.45
N SER A 64 -7.67 8.70 -0.60
CA SER A 64 -7.73 8.06 0.73
C SER A 64 -8.13 6.59 0.63
N LEU A 65 -7.23 5.70 1.02
CA LEU A 65 -7.38 4.26 0.88
C LEU A 65 -7.05 3.54 2.18
N SER A 66 -7.73 2.42 2.41
CA SER A 66 -7.50 1.55 3.55
C SER A 66 -6.71 0.30 3.18
N GLY A 67 -5.84 -0.12 4.08
CA GLY A 67 -5.03 -1.32 3.99
C GLY A 67 -5.11 -2.15 5.26
N HIS A 68 -4.90 -3.46 5.12
CA HIS A 68 -4.88 -4.40 6.24
C HIS A 68 -3.75 -5.40 6.05
N GLY A 69 -3.09 -5.76 7.12
CA GLY A 69 -2.05 -6.78 7.14
C GLY A 69 -2.03 -7.51 8.47
N ALA A 70 -1.52 -8.74 8.47
CA ALA A 70 -1.37 -9.53 9.67
C ALA A 70 -0.08 -10.34 9.57
N SER A 71 0.70 -10.33 10.64
CA SER A 71 1.91 -11.14 10.81
C SER A 71 2.28 -11.19 12.30
N THR A 72 3.11 -12.15 12.69
CA THR A 72 3.78 -12.15 14.00
C THR A 72 4.83 -11.05 14.08
N ASP A 73 5.34 -10.57 12.93
CA ASP A 73 6.18 -9.37 12.83
C ASP A 73 5.31 -8.15 12.47
N ILE A 74 5.29 -7.17 13.38
CA ILE A 74 4.52 -5.92 13.20
C ILE A 74 5.00 -5.10 12.00
N VAL A 75 6.31 -5.12 11.70
CA VAL A 75 6.88 -4.41 10.55
C VAL A 75 6.39 -5.03 9.26
N GLU A 76 6.41 -6.37 9.18
CA GLU A 76 5.87 -7.10 8.04
C GLU A 76 4.36 -6.89 7.89
N ALA A 77 3.61 -6.96 9.00
CA ALA A 77 2.17 -6.71 9.00
C ALA A 77 1.83 -5.30 8.47
N SER A 78 2.63 -4.31 8.85
CA SER A 78 2.51 -2.94 8.37
C SER A 78 2.83 -2.82 6.88
N ALA A 79 3.91 -3.45 6.41
CA ALA A 79 4.27 -3.47 4.99
C ALA A 79 3.17 -4.13 4.14
N ARG A 80 2.61 -5.25 4.62
CA ARG A 80 1.46 -5.92 3.97
C ARG A 80 0.23 -5.01 3.91
N ALA A 81 -0.06 -4.26 4.98
CA ALA A 81 -1.15 -3.29 4.99
C ALA A 81 -0.96 -2.19 3.94
N LEU A 82 0.25 -1.66 3.79
CA LEU A 82 0.58 -0.68 2.75
C LEU A 82 0.42 -1.25 1.34
N VAL A 83 0.95 -2.45 1.09
CA VAL A 83 0.78 -3.14 -0.22
C VAL A 83 -0.69 -3.37 -0.54
N HIS A 84 -1.51 -3.70 0.45
CA HIS A 84 -2.96 -3.84 0.25
C HIS A 84 -3.59 -2.50 -0.18
N ALA A 85 -3.24 -1.39 0.46
CA ALA A 85 -3.73 -0.05 0.07
C ALA A 85 -3.25 0.34 -1.35
N LEU A 86 -1.98 0.09 -1.69
CA LEU A 86 -1.42 0.35 -3.02
C LEU A 86 -2.08 -0.46 -4.12
N ASN A 87 -2.45 -1.72 -3.84
CA ASN A 87 -3.21 -2.54 -4.78
C ASN A 87 -4.60 -1.95 -5.05
N LYS A 88 -5.27 -1.40 -4.03
CA LYS A 88 -6.53 -0.66 -4.22
C LYS A 88 -6.32 0.61 -5.02
N ALA A 89 -5.24 1.35 -4.80
CA ALA A 89 -4.89 2.55 -5.58
C ALA A 89 -4.75 2.20 -7.07
N ARG A 90 -3.97 1.16 -7.39
CA ARG A 90 -3.81 0.66 -8.75
C ARG A 90 -5.13 0.20 -9.37
N HIS A 91 -6.01 -0.39 -8.59
CA HIS A 91 -7.34 -0.77 -9.08
C HIS A 91 -8.19 0.46 -9.42
N ALA A 92 -8.19 1.47 -8.55
CA ALA A 92 -8.88 2.74 -8.79
C ALA A 92 -8.36 3.45 -10.06
N ASP A 93 -7.03 3.54 -10.23
CA ASP A 93 -6.40 4.13 -11.44
C ASP A 93 -6.88 3.47 -12.74
N ARG A 94 -7.08 2.14 -12.72
CA ARG A 94 -7.56 1.39 -13.88
C ARG A 94 -9.01 1.68 -14.21
N LEU A 95 -9.87 1.86 -13.20
CA LEU A 95 -11.28 2.17 -13.40
C LEU A 95 -11.43 3.56 -14.03
N GLU A 96 -10.76 4.57 -13.47
CA GLU A 96 -10.74 5.94 -14.02
C GLU A 96 -10.26 5.98 -15.48
N SER A 97 -9.19 5.23 -15.79
CA SER A 97 -8.67 5.13 -17.16
C SER A 97 -9.67 4.48 -18.13
N SER A 98 -10.43 3.48 -17.66
CA SER A 98 -11.44 2.79 -18.49
C SER A 98 -12.69 3.64 -18.75
N GLU A 99 -13.13 4.41 -17.75
CA GLU A 99 -14.26 5.34 -17.90
C GLU A 99 -13.93 6.45 -18.89
N LEU A 100 -12.75 7.08 -18.78
CA LEU A 100 -12.29 8.09 -19.74
C LEU A 100 -12.32 7.55 -21.17
N ASN A 101 -11.77 6.36 -21.40
CA ASN A 101 -11.76 5.74 -22.73
C ASN A 101 -13.17 5.48 -23.28
N SER A 102 -14.12 5.10 -22.43
CA SER A 102 -15.51 4.87 -22.85
C SER A 102 -16.23 6.16 -23.27
N VAL A 103 -15.95 7.27 -22.59
CA VAL A 103 -16.55 8.58 -22.91
C VAL A 103 -16.08 9.10 -24.28
N TYR A 104 -14.83 8.85 -24.66
CA TYR A 104 -14.31 9.26 -25.98
C TYR A 104 -14.87 8.45 -27.16
N LEU A 105 -15.34 7.21 -26.93
CA LEU A 105 -15.83 6.31 -27.99
C LEU A 105 -17.32 6.48 -28.33
N TRP A 106 -18.09 7.21 -27.52
CA TRP A 106 -19.53 7.44 -27.76
C TRP A 106 -19.83 8.73 -28.55
N GLY A 107 -18.78 9.44 -29.00
CA GLY A 107 -18.88 10.74 -29.68
C GLY A 107 -18.84 10.72 -31.22
N VAL A 108 -19.13 9.59 -31.87
CA VAL A 108 -19.25 9.49 -33.35
C VAL A 108 -20.64 8.98 -33.73
#